data_AF-A0A9E4QKR2-F1
#
_entry.id   AF-A0A9E4QKR2-F1
#
_cell.length_a   1.000
_cell.length_b   1.000
_cell.length_c   1.000
_cell.angle_alpha   90.00
_cell.angle_beta   90.00
_cell.angle_gamma   90.00
#
_symmetry.space_group_name_H-M   'P 1'
#
loop_
_entity.id
_entity.type
_entity.pdbx_description
1 polymer ?
#
loop_
_entity_poly.entity_id
_entity_poly.type
_entity_poly.pdbx_seq_one_letter_code
_entity_poly.pdbx_strand_id
1 'polypeptide(L)'
;MREAKTGQLPPTSDEVDALIGCGLMEPKPVFALLPEASAPAGLGTVAWPNNIEESSTLFGRLPSEIAGHRINARFEQSGLGVFSTTYEEPNKAIMAVTVHDLTKGDFFPPDANAGQFVALYAKGADWEVLAAGREGDLAWVQWKTGGLYTMHWGNSPSSIVFQAMANDLMLLMALVEAMVSAASGGSAAPSATVVVSATSDVVTLTRRVEDALALASQGNWLEAWEYYTLSFRESCPKETFAAQVVSGMNMFRSMLEIPPDESLEFRLMDVTVIGSTALVSTHIFHQGEPLDYGAQDELDSWVRIDGEWWNNVPPGPEGCVN
;
A
#
# COMPACT_ATOMS: atom_id res chain seq x y z
N MET A 1 9.95 26.11 24.54
CA MET A 1 9.10 26.11 23.33
C MET A 1 10.02 26.08 22.13
N ARG A 2 10.16 24.93 21.46
CA ARG A 2 10.84 24.78 20.18
C ARG A 2 9.82 24.23 19.21
N GLU A 3 9.52 25.01 18.18
CA GLU A 3 8.67 24.63 17.06
C GLU A 3 9.37 23.54 16.25
N ALA A 4 8.66 22.44 15.99
CA ALA A 4 9.05 21.46 15.01
C ALA A 4 8.54 21.94 13.64
N LYS A 5 9.47 22.38 12.79
CA LYS A 5 9.26 22.52 11.35
C LYS A 5 9.50 21.16 10.70
N THR A 6 8.43 20.50 10.27
CA THR A 6 8.43 19.58 9.13
C THR A 6 7.12 19.82 8.40
N GLY A 7 7.26 20.42 7.21
CA GLY A 7 6.16 20.97 6.44
C GLY A 7 5.47 19.92 5.60
N GLN A 8 4.17 19.78 5.85
CA GLN A 8 3.18 19.94 4.80
C GLN A 8 2.06 20.76 5.44
N LEU A 9 1.85 21.98 4.94
CA LEU A 9 0.71 22.78 5.40
C LEU A 9 -0.56 22.04 4.97
N PRO A 10 -1.57 21.92 5.85
CA PRO A 10 -2.90 21.51 5.39
C PRO A 10 -3.31 22.45 4.24
N PRO A 11 -4.02 21.91 3.21
CA PRO A 11 -4.37 22.68 2.04
C PRO A 11 -5.03 24.00 2.47
N THR A 12 -4.60 25.07 1.84
CA THR A 12 -5.08 26.41 2.15
C THR A 12 -6.57 26.52 1.80
N SER A 13 -7.30 27.42 2.47
CA SER A 13 -8.71 27.71 2.17
C SER A 13 -8.93 27.96 0.67
N ASP A 14 -7.95 28.57 -0.01
CA ASP A 14 -8.02 28.89 -1.43
C ASP A 14 -7.80 27.65 -2.34
N GLU A 15 -7.02 26.66 -1.92
CA GLU A 15 -6.86 25.36 -2.63
C GLU A 15 -8.09 24.47 -2.44
N VAL A 16 -8.75 24.58 -1.28
CA VAL A 16 -10.03 23.95 -0.99
C VAL A 16 -11.18 24.64 -1.72
N ASP A 17 -11.17 25.96 -1.84
CA ASP A 17 -12.15 26.72 -2.61
C ASP A 17 -12.01 26.47 -4.12
N ALA A 18 -10.82 26.07 -4.60
CA ALA A 18 -10.64 25.56 -5.97
C ALA A 18 -11.28 24.16 -6.18
N LEU A 19 -11.29 23.31 -5.14
CA LEU A 19 -11.97 22.01 -5.14
C LEU A 19 -13.50 22.15 -4.97
N ILE A 20 -13.97 23.14 -4.21
CA ILE A 20 -15.39 23.37 -3.90
C ILE A 20 -16.07 24.28 -4.96
N GLY A 21 -15.34 25.25 -5.53
CA GLY A 21 -15.87 26.27 -6.44
C GLY A 21 -16.34 25.77 -7.82
N CYS A 22 -16.10 24.49 -8.15
CA CYS A 22 -16.42 23.91 -9.47
C CYS A 22 -17.58 22.90 -9.49
N GLY A 23 -18.32 22.68 -8.40
CA GLY A 23 -19.47 21.74 -8.42
C GLY A 23 -19.08 20.26 -8.64
N LEU A 24 -17.88 19.85 -8.23
CA LEU A 24 -17.26 18.55 -8.52
C LEU A 24 -17.84 17.31 -7.80
N MET A 25 -18.90 17.46 -7.01
CA MET A 25 -19.65 16.31 -6.47
C MET A 25 -20.95 16.02 -7.23
N GLU A 26 -21.08 16.50 -8.47
CA GLU A 26 -22.06 15.95 -9.40
C GLU A 26 -21.41 15.36 -10.66
N PRO A 27 -21.71 14.09 -10.99
CA PRO A 27 -22.51 13.16 -10.20
C PRO A 27 -21.77 12.69 -8.94
N LYS A 28 -22.47 12.65 -7.79
CA LYS A 28 -21.94 12.16 -6.52
C LYS A 28 -21.26 10.81 -6.76
N PRO A 29 -20.00 10.61 -6.35
CA PRO A 29 -19.32 9.32 -6.48
C PRO A 29 -20.21 8.20 -5.92
N VAL A 30 -20.52 7.22 -6.78
CA VAL A 30 -21.51 6.19 -6.45
C VAL A 30 -20.77 5.01 -5.86
N PHE A 31 -20.99 4.71 -4.58
CA PHE A 31 -20.43 3.54 -3.89
C PHE A 31 -20.63 2.24 -4.68
N ALA A 32 -21.79 2.06 -5.31
CA ALA A 32 -22.11 0.88 -6.12
C ALA A 32 -21.21 0.70 -7.36
N LEU A 33 -20.44 1.71 -7.76
CA LEU A 33 -19.46 1.61 -8.85
C LEU A 33 -18.08 1.12 -8.39
N LEU A 34 -17.83 1.00 -7.09
CA LEU A 34 -16.63 0.31 -6.60
C LEU A 34 -16.73 -1.19 -6.95
N PRO A 35 -15.65 -1.81 -7.42
CA PRO A 35 -15.64 -3.23 -7.73
C PRO A 35 -15.86 -4.05 -6.45
N GLU A 36 -16.58 -5.16 -6.56
CA GLU A 36 -16.65 -6.17 -5.49
C GLU A 36 -15.28 -6.81 -5.36
N ALA A 37 -14.62 -6.61 -4.23
CA ALA A 37 -13.28 -7.13 -3.97
C ALA A 37 -13.07 -7.28 -2.46
N SER A 38 -12.48 -8.41 -2.05
CA SER A 38 -12.12 -8.65 -0.66
C SER A 38 -11.20 -7.55 -0.15
N ALA A 39 -11.58 -6.95 0.98
CA ALA A 39 -10.82 -5.90 1.60
C ALA A 39 -9.52 -6.46 2.20
N PRO A 40 -8.40 -5.73 2.07
CA PRO A 40 -7.09 -6.23 2.50
C PRO A 40 -7.03 -6.39 4.02
N ALA A 41 -6.10 -7.22 4.50
CA ALA A 41 -5.85 -7.47 5.93
C ALA A 41 -7.10 -7.90 6.76
N GLY A 42 -8.15 -8.41 6.10
CA GLY A 42 -9.38 -8.81 6.78
C GLY A 42 -10.26 -7.65 7.22
N LEU A 43 -10.08 -6.44 6.68
CA LEU A 43 -10.91 -5.26 6.97
C LEU A 43 -12.42 -5.54 6.84
N GLY A 44 -12.84 -6.37 5.87
CA GLY A 44 -14.24 -6.73 5.63
C GLY A 44 -14.82 -7.72 6.64
N THR A 45 -13.98 -8.29 7.51
CA THR A 45 -14.39 -9.33 8.47
C THR A 45 -14.78 -8.78 9.85
N VAL A 46 -14.58 -7.47 10.07
CA VAL A 46 -14.81 -6.82 11.37
C VAL A 46 -15.90 -5.75 11.28
N ALA A 47 -16.59 -5.54 12.40
CA ALA A 47 -17.54 -4.45 12.52
C ALA A 47 -16.80 -3.15 12.89
N TRP A 48 -16.77 -2.19 11.96
CA TRP A 48 -16.18 -0.88 12.20
C TRP A 48 -17.13 0.04 12.99
N PRO A 49 -16.61 0.79 13.97
CA PRO A 49 -17.35 1.85 14.64
C PRO A 49 -18.00 2.83 13.64
N ASN A 50 -19.20 3.30 13.97
CA ASN A 50 -19.96 4.23 13.13
C ASN A 50 -20.09 5.64 13.73
N ASN A 51 -19.39 5.90 14.84
CA ASN A 51 -19.32 7.19 15.50
C ASN A 51 -17.93 7.44 16.10
N ILE A 52 -17.62 8.70 16.42
CA ILE A 52 -16.29 9.12 16.86
C ILE A 52 -15.91 8.60 18.25
N GLU A 53 -16.88 8.36 19.15
CA GLU A 53 -16.66 7.89 20.53
C GLU A 53 -16.23 6.41 20.55
N GLU A 54 -16.90 5.57 19.78
CA GLU A 54 -16.50 4.18 19.59
C GLU A 54 -15.17 4.08 18.82
N SER A 55 -14.95 4.98 17.86
CA SER A 55 -13.69 5.04 17.11
C SER A 55 -12.50 5.44 17.99
N SER A 56 -12.67 6.40 18.91
CA SER A 56 -11.59 6.77 19.84
C SER A 56 -11.28 5.62 20.82
N THR A 57 -12.31 4.88 21.25
CA THR A 57 -12.15 3.66 22.06
C THR A 57 -11.36 2.59 21.32
N LEU A 58 -11.63 2.41 20.02
CA LEU A 58 -10.87 1.50 19.15
C LEU A 58 -9.38 1.86 19.13
N PHE A 59 -9.04 3.13 18.95
CA PHE A 59 -7.64 3.59 18.94
C PHE A 59 -6.98 3.39 20.30
N GLY A 60 -7.75 3.43 21.39
CA GLY A 60 -7.31 3.04 22.73
C GLY A 60 -6.71 1.63 22.80
N ARG A 61 -7.19 0.70 21.96
CA ARG A 61 -6.79 -0.71 21.90
C ARG A 61 -5.59 -0.97 20.97
N LEU A 62 -5.14 0.03 20.23
CA LEU A 62 -3.97 -0.13 19.36
C LEU A 62 -2.71 -0.45 20.18
N PRO A 63 -1.85 -1.36 19.68
CA PRO A 63 -0.64 -1.76 20.37
C PRO A 63 0.32 -0.57 20.50
N SER A 64 1.13 -0.57 21.55
CA SER A 64 2.14 0.47 21.78
C SER A 64 3.28 0.45 20.77
N GLU A 65 3.43 -0.65 20.02
CA GLU A 65 4.46 -0.86 19.00
C GLU A 65 3.86 -1.62 17.81
N ILE A 66 4.17 -1.19 16.59
CA ILE A 66 3.80 -1.83 15.32
C ILE A 66 5.04 -1.83 14.44
N ALA A 67 5.46 -3.01 13.96
CA ALA A 67 6.62 -3.15 13.07
C ALA A 67 7.87 -2.39 13.55
N GLY A 68 8.21 -2.49 14.85
CA GLY A 68 9.35 -1.79 15.47
C GLY A 68 9.10 -0.32 15.83
N HIS A 69 8.04 0.30 15.32
CA HIS A 69 7.72 1.70 15.57
C HIS A 69 6.84 1.83 16.79
N ARG A 70 7.16 2.78 17.67
CA ARG A 70 6.40 3.00 18.91
C ARG A 70 5.44 4.16 18.76
N ILE A 71 4.33 4.10 19.49
CA ILE A 71 3.40 5.23 19.58
C ILE A 71 4.19 6.46 20.04
N ASN A 72 4.22 7.48 19.21
CA ASN A 72 4.81 8.77 19.52
C ASN A 72 3.76 9.67 20.18
N ALA A 73 2.56 9.70 19.61
CA ALA A 73 1.50 10.56 20.11
C ALA A 73 0.09 10.02 19.81
N ARG A 74 -0.85 10.43 20.67
CA ARG A 74 -2.29 10.28 20.48
C ARG A 74 -2.89 11.68 20.57
N PHE A 75 -3.53 12.14 19.51
CA PHE A 75 -4.11 13.46 19.45
C PHE A 75 -5.61 13.37 19.19
N GLU A 76 -6.37 14.08 19.99
CA GLU A 76 -7.75 14.44 19.68
C GLU A 76 -7.73 15.86 19.14
N GLN A 77 -7.98 16.05 17.84
CA GLN A 77 -8.04 17.39 17.26
C GLN A 77 -9.46 17.94 17.43
N SER A 78 -9.68 18.67 18.53
CA SER A 78 -10.97 19.30 18.81
C SER A 78 -11.31 20.34 17.73
N GLY A 79 -12.39 20.11 16.97
CA GLY A 79 -12.98 21.10 16.05
C GLY A 79 -13.22 20.60 14.62
N LEU A 80 -12.45 19.60 14.16
CA LEU A 80 -12.59 19.02 12.80
C LEU A 80 -13.16 17.58 12.81
N GLY A 81 -13.53 17.04 13.97
CA GLY A 81 -14.01 15.66 14.09
C GLY A 81 -12.95 14.61 13.74
N VAL A 82 -11.69 14.93 14.02
CA VAL A 82 -10.53 14.10 13.70
C VAL A 82 -9.89 13.58 14.98
N PHE A 83 -9.63 12.26 15.03
CA PHE A 83 -8.82 11.63 16.07
C PHE A 83 -7.67 10.86 15.41
N SER A 84 -6.44 11.01 15.92
CA SER A 84 -5.25 10.39 15.31
C SER A 84 -4.29 9.75 16.32
N THR A 85 -3.55 8.75 15.86
CA THR A 85 -2.44 8.12 16.57
C THR A 85 -1.27 7.96 15.62
N THR A 86 -0.08 8.39 16.05
CA THR A 86 1.14 8.32 15.25
C THR A 86 2.16 7.37 15.88
N TYR A 87 2.89 6.69 15.01
CA TYR A 87 4.00 5.81 15.36
C TYR A 87 5.26 6.32 14.67
N GLU A 88 6.33 6.47 15.44
CA GLU A 88 7.61 6.97 14.93
C GLU A 88 8.78 6.17 15.53
N GLU A 89 9.82 6.00 14.72
CA GLU A 89 11.19 5.83 15.21
C GLU A 89 11.94 7.16 15.06
N PRO A 90 13.01 7.41 15.84
CA PRO A 90 13.85 8.58 15.62
C PRO A 90 14.35 8.67 14.16
N ASN A 91 13.85 9.65 13.40
CA ASN A 91 14.30 10.07 12.07
C ASN A 91 14.07 9.16 10.85
N LYS A 92 13.16 8.16 10.84
CA LYS A 92 13.06 7.27 9.65
C LYS A 92 11.70 6.87 9.07
N ALA A 93 10.56 7.03 9.76
CA ALA A 93 9.27 6.71 9.14
C ALA A 93 8.10 7.31 9.94
N ILE A 94 7.05 7.70 9.23
CA ILE A 94 5.81 8.23 9.81
C ILE A 94 4.70 7.25 9.47
N MET A 95 4.23 6.52 10.49
CA MET A 95 2.97 5.80 10.44
C MET A 95 1.92 6.60 11.20
N ALA A 96 0.76 6.80 10.59
CA ALA A 96 -0.35 7.44 11.28
C ALA A 96 -1.67 6.78 10.92
N VAL A 97 -2.50 6.60 11.94
CA VAL A 97 -3.90 6.24 11.77
C VAL A 97 -4.77 7.38 12.26
N THR A 98 -5.81 7.66 11.51
CA THR A 98 -6.72 8.78 11.72
C THR A 98 -8.15 8.33 11.47
N VAL A 99 -9.09 8.86 12.22
CA VAL A 99 -10.52 8.71 11.97
C VAL A 99 -11.14 10.09 11.77
N HIS A 100 -12.00 10.20 10.77
CA HIS A 100 -12.70 11.41 10.37
C HIS A 100 -14.20 11.19 10.51
N ASP A 101 -14.90 12.13 11.16
CA ASP A 101 -16.36 12.24 11.11
C ASP A 101 -16.76 13.27 10.05
N LEU A 102 -17.27 12.79 8.93
CA LEU A 102 -17.68 13.62 7.78
C LEU A 102 -18.83 14.59 8.11
N THR A 103 -19.53 14.41 9.24
CA THR A 103 -20.54 15.39 9.71
C THR A 103 -19.92 16.58 10.44
N LYS A 104 -18.61 16.55 10.70
CA LYS A 104 -17.88 17.58 11.41
C LYS A 104 -16.95 18.31 10.44
N GLY A 105 -16.98 19.63 10.53
CA GLY A 105 -16.24 20.52 9.64
C GLY A 105 -17.08 21.03 8.46
N ASP A 106 -16.66 22.14 7.87
CA ASP A 106 -17.38 22.79 6.77
C ASP A 106 -16.99 22.23 5.38
N PHE A 107 -16.16 21.19 5.34
CA PHE A 107 -15.52 20.69 4.13
C PHE A 107 -16.39 19.70 3.34
N PHE A 108 -17.15 18.84 4.02
CA PHE A 108 -18.00 17.84 3.37
C PHE A 108 -19.48 18.23 3.47
N PRO A 109 -20.31 17.88 2.46
CA PRO A 109 -21.75 18.00 2.57
C PRO A 109 -22.27 17.26 3.81
N PRO A 110 -23.30 17.77 4.51
CA PRO A 110 -23.85 17.14 5.70
C PRO A 110 -24.39 15.72 5.48
N ASP A 111 -24.68 15.35 4.22
CA ASP A 111 -25.15 14.03 3.81
C ASP A 111 -24.05 13.14 3.20
N ALA A 112 -22.79 13.56 3.27
CA ALA A 112 -21.65 12.77 2.84
C ALA A 112 -21.49 11.52 3.72
N ASN A 113 -21.16 10.40 3.09
CA ASN A 113 -20.88 9.15 3.78
C ASN A 113 -19.55 8.55 3.32
N ALA A 114 -19.06 7.59 4.09
CA ALA A 114 -17.78 6.95 3.88
C ALA A 114 -17.69 6.26 2.51
N GLY A 115 -18.80 5.69 2.03
CA GLY A 115 -18.84 5.04 0.71
C GLY A 115 -18.61 6.04 -0.43
N GLN A 116 -19.22 7.21 -0.36
CA GLN A 116 -19.01 8.30 -1.31
C GLN A 116 -17.60 8.88 -1.20
N PHE A 117 -17.09 9.05 0.01
CA PHE A 117 -15.73 9.54 0.25
C PHE A 117 -14.71 8.58 -0.37
N VAL A 118 -14.79 7.29 -0.08
CA VAL A 118 -13.89 6.28 -0.65
C VAL A 118 -14.04 6.21 -2.17
N ALA A 119 -15.27 6.25 -2.70
CA ALA A 119 -15.51 6.24 -4.14
C ALA A 119 -14.96 7.50 -4.83
N LEU A 120 -14.87 8.64 -4.15
CA LEU A 120 -14.19 9.83 -4.66
C LEU A 120 -12.68 9.57 -4.78
N TYR A 121 -12.07 9.05 -3.71
CA TYR A 121 -10.64 8.75 -3.70
C TYR A 121 -10.25 7.65 -4.71
N ALA A 122 -11.13 6.69 -4.95
CA ALA A 122 -10.93 5.66 -5.97
C ALA A 122 -10.92 6.17 -7.42
N LYS A 123 -11.39 7.41 -7.68
CA LYS A 123 -11.38 8.00 -9.04
C LYS A 123 -10.03 8.64 -9.42
N GLY A 124 -9.13 8.85 -8.46
CA GLY A 124 -7.71 9.15 -8.69
C GLY A 124 -7.37 10.21 -9.75
N ALA A 125 -7.54 11.50 -9.44
CA ALA A 125 -7.10 12.58 -10.34
C ALA A 125 -5.66 13.04 -10.06
N ASP A 126 -5.27 13.14 -8.78
CA ASP A 126 -3.98 13.72 -8.33
C ASP A 126 -3.08 12.69 -7.59
N TRP A 127 -3.47 11.42 -7.57
CA TRP A 127 -2.76 10.34 -6.88
C TRP A 127 -2.89 9.02 -7.64
N GLU A 128 -1.95 8.11 -7.37
CA GLU A 128 -1.95 6.76 -7.92
C GLU A 128 -2.87 5.86 -7.09
N VAL A 129 -3.95 5.37 -7.67
CA VAL A 129 -4.82 4.37 -7.02
C VAL A 129 -4.20 2.99 -7.22
N LEU A 130 -3.77 2.36 -6.13
CA LEU A 130 -3.13 1.04 -6.15
C LEU A 130 -4.18 -0.08 -6.16
N ALA A 131 -5.23 0.08 -5.37
CA ALA A 131 -6.36 -0.84 -5.32
C ALA A 131 -7.58 -0.14 -4.71
N ALA A 132 -8.78 -0.55 -5.10
CA ALA A 132 -10.01 -0.08 -4.48
C ALA A 132 -11.07 -1.16 -4.60
N GLY A 133 -12.05 -1.12 -3.71
CA GLY A 133 -13.15 -2.05 -3.78
C GLY A 133 -14.20 -1.85 -2.70
N ARG A 134 -15.17 -2.74 -2.74
CA ARG A 134 -16.15 -2.90 -1.68
C ARG A 134 -16.30 -4.37 -1.33
N GLU A 135 -16.56 -4.63 -0.05
CA GLU A 135 -16.89 -5.94 0.48
C GLU A 135 -18.14 -5.79 1.36
N GLY A 136 -19.29 -6.20 0.83
CA GLY A 136 -20.58 -5.88 1.46
C GLY A 136 -20.79 -4.37 1.54
N ASP A 137 -21.02 -3.86 2.75
CA ASP A 137 -21.19 -2.43 3.00
C ASP A 137 -19.88 -1.68 3.21
N LEU A 138 -18.74 -2.37 3.33
CA LEU A 138 -17.44 -1.73 3.52
C LEU A 138 -16.93 -1.20 2.17
N ALA A 139 -16.58 0.08 2.13
CA ALA A 139 -15.81 0.68 1.05
C ALA A 139 -14.33 0.78 1.46
N TRP A 140 -13.41 0.53 0.54
CA TRP A 140 -11.99 0.78 0.76
C TRP A 140 -11.24 1.25 -0.51
N VAL A 141 -10.18 2.02 -0.30
CA VAL A 141 -9.24 2.44 -1.35
C VAL A 141 -7.85 2.56 -0.77
N GLN A 142 -6.88 2.04 -1.52
CA GLN A 142 -5.46 2.18 -1.28
C GLN A 142 -4.87 3.00 -2.42
N TRP A 143 -4.13 4.04 -2.06
CA TRP A 143 -3.56 4.98 -3.01
C TRP A 143 -2.24 5.54 -2.51
N LYS A 144 -1.48 6.14 -3.42
CA LYS A 144 -0.15 6.69 -3.14
C LYS A 144 -0.05 8.11 -3.71
N THR A 145 0.55 9.00 -2.92
CA THR A 145 0.99 10.32 -3.39
C THR A 145 2.36 10.63 -2.83
N GLY A 146 3.31 10.93 -3.71
CA GLY A 146 4.73 10.94 -3.32
C GLY A 146 5.15 9.60 -2.70
N GLY A 147 6.15 9.63 -1.83
CA GLY A 147 6.57 8.44 -1.06
C GLY A 147 5.62 8.04 0.08
N LEU A 148 4.33 8.40 0.03
CA LEU A 148 3.36 8.12 1.08
C LEU A 148 2.24 7.22 0.55
N TYR A 149 2.11 6.05 1.17
CA TYR A 149 1.00 5.13 0.96
C TYR A 149 -0.13 5.45 1.92
N THR A 150 -1.35 5.51 1.42
CA THR A 150 -2.55 5.78 2.20
C THR A 150 -3.63 4.75 1.92
N MET A 151 -4.35 4.36 2.97
CA MET A 151 -5.55 3.56 2.86
C MET A 151 -6.72 4.26 3.56
N HIS A 152 -7.85 4.37 2.85
CA HIS A 152 -9.12 4.81 3.41
C HIS A 152 -10.13 3.66 3.43
N TRP A 153 -10.90 3.57 4.51
CA TRP A 153 -12.02 2.63 4.57
C TRP A 153 -13.14 3.15 5.46
N GLY A 154 -14.35 2.62 5.25
CA GLY A 154 -15.49 2.88 6.11
C GLY A 154 -16.76 2.22 5.59
N ASN A 155 -17.71 2.03 6.49
CA ASN A 155 -19.02 1.47 6.13
C ASN A 155 -19.79 2.49 5.31
N SER A 156 -20.29 2.09 4.15
CA SER A 156 -20.92 2.98 3.17
C SER A 156 -22.04 3.88 3.72
N PRO A 157 -22.91 3.48 4.67
CA PRO A 157 -23.90 4.39 5.24
C PRO A 157 -23.36 5.28 6.38
N SER A 158 -22.15 5.04 6.87
CA SER A 158 -21.57 5.77 8.02
C SER A 158 -20.97 7.11 7.59
N SER A 159 -20.94 8.07 8.50
CA SER A 159 -20.14 9.30 8.35
C SER A 159 -18.69 9.11 8.77
N ILE A 160 -18.30 7.94 9.28
CA ILE A 160 -16.96 7.68 9.79
C ILE A 160 -16.07 7.08 8.70
N VAL A 161 -14.95 7.73 8.46
CA VAL A 161 -13.88 7.26 7.57
C VAL A 161 -12.62 7.05 8.39
N PHE A 162 -12.05 5.87 8.29
CA PHE A 162 -10.73 5.57 8.80
C PHE A 162 -9.68 5.79 7.71
N GLN A 163 -8.51 6.25 8.14
CA GLN A 163 -7.36 6.50 7.30
C GLN A 163 -6.13 5.90 7.98
N ALA A 164 -5.36 5.11 7.26
CA ALA A 164 -4.02 4.72 7.63
C ALA A 164 -3.04 5.30 6.60
N MET A 165 -1.88 5.74 7.05
CA MET A 165 -0.81 6.21 6.18
C MET A 165 0.54 5.71 6.67
N ALA A 166 1.43 5.42 5.74
CA ALA A 166 2.82 5.10 6.01
C ALA A 166 3.70 5.46 4.81
N ASN A 167 4.99 5.70 5.03
CA ASN A 167 5.96 5.93 3.95
C ASN A 167 6.43 4.63 3.27
N ASP A 168 6.06 3.48 3.83
CA ASP A 168 6.28 2.16 3.26
C ASP A 168 4.95 1.36 3.25
N LEU A 169 4.77 0.54 2.22
CA LEU A 169 3.54 -0.20 2.02
C LEU A 169 3.38 -1.34 3.03
N MET A 170 4.47 -1.98 3.46
CA MET A 170 4.41 -3.01 4.50
C MET A 170 4.04 -2.39 5.85
N LEU A 171 4.60 -1.23 6.17
CA LEU A 171 4.22 -0.45 7.35
C LEU A 171 2.74 -0.03 7.32
N LEU A 172 2.23 0.38 6.15
CA LEU A 172 0.80 0.67 5.98
C LEU A 172 -0.04 -0.57 6.29
N MET A 173 0.33 -1.73 5.75
CA MET A 173 -0.41 -2.98 5.95
C MET A 173 -0.35 -3.46 7.41
N ALA A 174 0.81 -3.40 8.06
CA ALA A 174 0.96 -3.73 9.48
C ALA A 174 0.07 -2.83 10.37
N LEU A 175 -0.06 -1.56 10.01
CA LEU A 175 -0.95 -0.62 10.71
C LEU A 175 -2.43 -0.95 10.50
N VAL A 176 -2.83 -1.33 9.28
CA VAL A 176 -4.20 -1.78 8.98
C VAL A 176 -4.53 -3.07 9.73
N GLU A 177 -3.61 -4.04 9.77
CA GLU A 177 -3.77 -5.28 10.54
C GLU A 177 -3.94 -5.02 12.04
N ALA A 178 -3.16 -4.09 12.60
CA ALA A 178 -3.31 -3.68 14.00
C ALA A 178 -4.70 -3.07 14.27
N MET A 179 -5.23 -2.28 13.33
CA MET A 179 -6.59 -1.75 13.40
C MET A 179 -7.65 -2.85 13.36
N VAL A 180 -7.51 -3.85 12.47
CA VAL A 180 -8.41 -5.01 12.39
C VAL A 180 -8.38 -5.84 13.67
N SER A 181 -7.19 -6.08 14.23
CA SER A 181 -7.02 -6.79 15.50
C SER A 181 -7.72 -6.04 16.66
N ALA A 182 -7.52 -4.72 16.73
CA ALA A 182 -8.15 -3.86 17.73
C ALA A 182 -9.69 -3.86 17.61
N ALA A 183 -10.21 -3.86 16.38
CA ALA A 183 -11.65 -3.89 16.09
C ALA A 183 -12.29 -5.24 16.42
N SER A 184 -11.55 -6.33 16.23
CA SER A 184 -11.99 -7.70 16.57
C SER A 184 -12.09 -7.96 18.08
N GLY A 185 -11.69 -7.02 18.93
CA GLY A 185 -11.65 -7.20 20.39
C GLY A 185 -10.46 -8.03 20.88
N GLY A 186 -9.49 -8.31 20.01
CA GLY A 186 -8.23 -8.95 20.39
C GLY A 186 -7.31 -7.94 21.07
N SER A 187 -6.96 -8.18 22.34
CA SER A 187 -5.85 -7.47 22.98
C SER A 187 -4.55 -8.08 22.45
N ALA A 188 -3.89 -7.39 21.52
CA ALA A 188 -2.57 -7.78 21.05
C ALA A 188 -1.50 -6.97 21.79
N ALA A 189 -0.79 -7.63 22.71
CA ALA A 189 0.64 -7.40 22.79
C ALA A 189 1.25 -8.23 21.64
N PRO A 190 2.04 -7.65 20.72
CA PRO A 190 2.78 -8.47 19.78
C PRO A 190 3.90 -9.15 20.57
N SER A 191 3.66 -10.38 21.04
CA SER A 191 4.78 -11.29 21.27
C SER A 191 5.24 -11.74 19.89
N ALA A 192 6.33 -11.14 19.45
CA ALA A 192 7.12 -11.64 18.34
C ALA A 192 7.60 -13.07 18.69
N THR A 193 6.80 -14.05 18.31
CA THR A 193 7.28 -15.34 17.86
C THR A 193 6.30 -15.79 16.79
N VAL A 194 6.48 -15.25 15.59
CA VAL A 194 5.76 -15.71 14.41
C VAL A 194 6.27 -17.11 14.11
N VAL A 195 5.56 -18.13 14.58
CA VAL A 195 5.59 -19.43 13.90
C VAL A 195 4.64 -19.27 12.73
N VAL A 196 5.19 -18.87 11.58
CA VAL A 196 4.47 -18.75 10.31
C VAL A 196 3.88 -20.12 9.99
N SER A 197 2.58 -20.30 10.24
CA SER A 197 1.84 -21.33 9.51
C SER A 197 1.59 -20.74 8.14
N ALA A 198 2.52 -20.97 7.21
CA ALA A 198 2.43 -20.47 5.86
C ALA A 198 1.13 -20.99 5.23
N THR A 199 0.23 -20.09 4.83
CA THR A 199 -0.92 -20.46 4.00
C THR A 199 -0.40 -21.06 2.70
N SER A 200 -1.13 -22.01 2.10
CA SER A 200 -0.70 -22.65 0.85
C SER A 200 -0.38 -21.62 -0.25
N ASP A 201 -1.11 -20.50 -0.25
CA ASP A 201 -0.94 -19.41 -1.21
C ASP A 201 0.43 -18.74 -1.09
N VAL A 202 0.88 -18.41 0.14
CA VAL A 202 2.22 -17.83 0.36
C VAL A 202 3.30 -18.81 -0.09
N VAL A 203 3.19 -20.10 0.26
CA VAL A 203 4.16 -21.12 -0.17
C VAL A 203 4.24 -21.23 -1.69
N THR A 204 3.08 -21.25 -2.38
CA THR A 204 3.05 -21.35 -3.85
C THR A 204 3.61 -20.12 -4.55
N LEU A 205 3.31 -18.92 -4.02
CA LEU A 205 3.85 -17.67 -4.55
C LEU A 205 5.35 -17.57 -4.30
N THR A 206 5.80 -17.76 -3.05
CA THR A 206 7.22 -17.73 -2.67
C THR A 206 8.06 -18.59 -3.60
N ARG A 207 7.67 -19.87 -3.78
CA ARG A 207 8.40 -20.78 -4.67
C ARG A 207 8.47 -20.25 -6.11
N ARG A 208 7.37 -19.68 -6.60
CA ARG A 208 7.31 -19.17 -7.97
C ARG A 208 8.14 -17.91 -8.17
N VAL A 209 8.15 -17.01 -7.18
CA VAL A 209 9.02 -15.84 -7.17
C VAL A 209 10.48 -16.27 -7.15
N GLU A 210 10.85 -17.18 -6.25
CA GLU A 210 12.22 -17.71 -6.16
C GLU A 210 12.67 -18.36 -7.47
N ASP A 211 11.80 -19.11 -8.15
CA ASP A 211 12.10 -19.68 -9.48
C ASP A 211 12.40 -18.56 -10.51
N ALA A 212 11.62 -17.47 -10.51
CA ALA A 212 11.85 -16.32 -11.39
C ALA A 212 13.16 -15.57 -11.07
N LEU A 213 13.43 -15.33 -9.78
CA LEU A 213 14.65 -14.65 -9.32
C LEU A 213 15.90 -15.49 -9.55
N ALA A 214 15.81 -16.82 -9.48
CA ALA A 214 16.90 -17.72 -9.82
C ALA A 214 17.27 -17.60 -11.31
N LEU A 215 16.28 -17.48 -12.20
CA LEU A 215 16.51 -17.23 -13.63
C LEU A 215 17.13 -15.86 -13.86
N ALA A 216 16.62 -14.82 -13.20
CA ALA A 216 17.17 -13.46 -13.26
C ALA A 216 18.64 -13.42 -12.79
N SER A 217 18.97 -14.10 -11.69
CA SER A 217 20.34 -14.21 -11.16
C SER A 217 21.30 -14.92 -12.10
N GLN A 218 20.78 -15.85 -12.92
CA GLN A 218 21.55 -16.53 -13.97
C GLN A 218 21.67 -15.70 -15.25
N GLY A 219 21.04 -14.52 -15.30
CA GLY A 219 20.92 -13.71 -16.51
C GLY A 219 20.01 -14.33 -17.57
N ASN A 220 19.18 -15.31 -17.20
CA ASN A 220 18.28 -16.00 -18.11
C ASN A 220 16.95 -15.24 -18.27
N TRP A 221 17.05 -14.03 -18.83
CA TRP A 221 15.93 -13.09 -18.96
C TRP A 221 14.85 -13.58 -19.93
N LEU A 222 15.21 -14.40 -20.91
CA LEU A 222 14.25 -15.03 -21.82
C LEU A 222 13.31 -15.97 -21.05
N GLU A 223 13.82 -16.70 -20.07
CA GLU A 223 13.02 -17.64 -19.29
C GLU A 223 12.29 -16.93 -18.14
N ALA A 224 12.92 -15.91 -17.53
CA ALA A 224 12.27 -15.07 -16.52
C ALA A 224 11.02 -14.35 -17.09
N TRP A 225 11.03 -13.99 -18.38
CA TRP A 225 9.88 -13.38 -19.07
C TRP A 225 8.59 -14.21 -18.98
N GLU A 226 8.68 -15.54 -18.87
CA GLU A 226 7.51 -16.42 -18.79
C GLU A 226 6.69 -16.24 -17.50
N TYR A 227 7.25 -15.58 -16.48
CA TYR A 227 6.57 -15.33 -15.20
C TYR A 227 5.67 -14.09 -15.22
N TYR A 228 5.74 -13.29 -16.28
CA TYR A 228 4.92 -12.08 -16.42
C TYR A 228 3.51 -12.38 -16.93
N THR A 229 2.56 -11.51 -16.57
CA THR A 229 1.17 -11.57 -17.06
C THR A 229 1.10 -11.61 -18.59
N LEU A 230 0.03 -12.24 -19.12
CA LEU A 230 -0.18 -12.32 -20.57
C LEU A 230 -0.25 -10.92 -21.20
N SER A 231 -0.94 -9.97 -20.56
CA SER A 231 -1.03 -8.58 -21.03
C SER A 231 0.34 -7.93 -21.19
N PHE A 232 1.25 -8.17 -20.23
CA PHE A 232 2.62 -7.69 -20.35
C PHE A 232 3.33 -8.37 -21.51
N ARG A 233 3.27 -9.70 -21.60
CA ARG A 233 3.93 -10.50 -22.65
C ARG A 233 3.44 -10.17 -24.07
N GLU A 234 2.18 -9.80 -24.24
CA GLU A 234 1.63 -9.33 -25.51
C GLU A 234 2.15 -7.94 -25.89
N SER A 235 2.31 -7.06 -24.90
CA SER A 235 2.84 -5.70 -25.11
C SER A 235 4.37 -5.67 -25.28
N CYS A 236 5.06 -6.63 -24.67
CA CYS A 236 6.50 -6.72 -24.62
C CYS A 236 6.96 -8.12 -25.06
N PRO A 237 7.35 -8.28 -26.34
CA PRO A 237 7.88 -9.54 -26.85
C PRO A 237 9.13 -9.98 -26.10
N LYS A 238 9.27 -11.29 -25.92
CA LYS A 238 10.33 -11.97 -25.16
C LYS A 238 11.74 -11.47 -25.50
N GLU A 239 12.07 -11.33 -26.78
CA GLU A 239 13.38 -10.88 -27.22
C GLU A 239 13.63 -9.40 -26.92
N THR A 240 12.58 -8.57 -27.02
CA THR A 240 12.64 -7.14 -26.68
C THR A 240 12.84 -6.95 -25.18
N PHE A 241 12.08 -7.69 -24.36
CA PHE A 241 12.27 -7.72 -22.91
C PHE A 241 13.72 -8.05 -22.54
N ALA A 242 14.22 -9.19 -23.02
CA ALA A 242 15.56 -9.66 -22.67
C ALA A 242 16.63 -8.65 -23.12
N ALA A 243 16.52 -8.07 -24.31
CA ALA A 243 17.45 -7.05 -24.79
C ALA A 243 17.45 -5.79 -23.91
N GLN A 244 16.27 -5.30 -23.51
CA GLN A 244 16.14 -4.11 -22.66
C GLN A 244 16.68 -4.37 -21.26
N VAL A 245 16.32 -5.50 -20.62
CA VAL A 245 16.83 -5.85 -19.29
C VAL A 245 18.34 -6.05 -19.31
N VAL A 246 18.90 -6.74 -20.31
CA VAL A 246 20.37 -6.88 -20.44
C VAL A 246 21.04 -5.51 -20.58
N SER A 247 20.48 -4.61 -21.39
CA SER A 247 20.99 -3.25 -21.54
C SER A 247 20.93 -2.48 -20.22
N GLY A 248 19.80 -2.52 -19.52
CA GLY A 248 19.60 -1.88 -18.21
C GLY A 248 20.56 -2.43 -17.16
N MET A 249 20.71 -3.74 -17.07
CA MET A 249 21.65 -4.39 -16.14
C MET A 249 23.12 -4.05 -16.43
N ASN A 250 23.49 -3.88 -17.69
CA ASN A 250 24.84 -3.44 -18.04
C ASN A 250 25.08 -1.99 -17.65
N MET A 251 24.09 -1.11 -17.85
CA MET A 251 24.15 0.28 -17.40
C MET A 251 24.22 0.36 -15.87
N PHE A 252 23.39 -0.41 -15.17
CA PHE A 252 23.37 -0.52 -13.71
C PHE A 252 24.72 -0.98 -13.15
N ARG A 253 25.28 -2.08 -13.68
CA ARG A 253 26.63 -2.56 -13.33
C ARG A 253 27.68 -1.47 -13.52
N SER A 254 27.64 -0.75 -14.66
CA SER A 254 28.59 0.33 -14.93
C SER A 254 28.49 1.49 -13.93
N MET A 255 27.29 1.81 -13.41
CA MET A 255 27.13 2.86 -12.40
C MET A 255 27.74 2.47 -11.06
N LEU A 256 27.68 1.18 -10.73
CA LEU A 256 28.22 0.62 -9.48
C LEU A 256 29.67 0.14 -9.61
N GLU A 257 30.32 0.39 -10.76
CA GLU A 257 31.67 -0.08 -11.07
C GLU A 257 31.82 -1.62 -10.96
N ILE A 258 30.74 -2.36 -11.18
CA ILE A 258 30.71 -3.84 -11.14
C ILE A 258 31.14 -4.39 -12.51
N PRO A 259 32.14 -5.28 -12.59
CA PRO A 259 32.55 -5.89 -13.85
C PRO A 259 31.43 -6.71 -14.51
N PRO A 260 31.38 -6.78 -15.85
CA PRO A 260 30.30 -7.44 -16.57
C PRO A 260 30.26 -8.96 -16.38
N ASP A 261 31.38 -9.57 -15.99
CA ASP A 261 31.52 -10.99 -15.70
C ASP A 261 31.16 -11.36 -14.25
N GLU A 262 30.93 -10.37 -13.38
CA GLU A 262 30.50 -10.60 -12.01
C GLU A 262 28.98 -10.81 -11.91
N SER A 263 28.60 -11.87 -11.21
CA SER A 263 27.20 -12.24 -11.01
C SER A 263 26.52 -11.32 -10.00
N LEU A 264 25.28 -10.97 -10.32
CA LEU A 264 24.35 -10.34 -9.41
C LEU A 264 23.30 -11.37 -9.01
N GLU A 265 22.98 -11.44 -7.73
CA GLU A 265 21.98 -12.35 -7.21
C GLU A 265 20.74 -11.57 -6.81
N PHE A 266 19.59 -11.94 -7.35
CA PHE A 266 18.29 -11.43 -6.93
C PHE A 266 17.74 -12.36 -5.87
N ARG A 267 17.41 -11.82 -4.70
CA ARG A 267 16.88 -12.60 -3.58
C ARG A 267 15.56 -12.04 -3.12
N LEU A 268 14.65 -12.95 -2.82
CA LEU A 268 13.39 -12.64 -2.18
C LEU A 268 13.67 -12.21 -0.74
N MET A 269 13.14 -11.05 -0.36
CA MET A 269 13.26 -10.53 1.00
C MET A 269 11.97 -10.75 1.79
N ASP A 270 10.83 -10.42 1.19
CA ASP A 270 9.53 -10.59 1.82
C ASP A 270 8.40 -10.79 0.80
N VAL A 271 7.34 -11.49 1.23
CA VAL A 271 6.14 -11.75 0.43
C VAL A 271 4.91 -11.44 1.27
N THR A 272 4.11 -10.49 0.80
CA THR A 272 2.81 -10.18 1.39
C THR A 272 1.69 -10.54 0.42
N VAL A 273 0.85 -11.51 0.78
CA VAL A 273 -0.32 -11.92 -0.02
C VAL A 273 -1.58 -11.19 0.46
N ILE A 274 -2.28 -10.56 -0.46
CA ILE A 274 -3.50 -9.78 -0.23
C ILE A 274 -4.61 -10.30 -1.16
N GLY A 275 -5.30 -11.35 -0.72
CA GLY A 275 -6.38 -11.97 -1.51
C GLY A 275 -5.86 -12.58 -2.82
N SER A 276 -6.16 -11.96 -3.96
CA SER A 276 -5.69 -12.36 -5.28
C SER A 276 -4.50 -11.55 -5.80
N THR A 277 -3.95 -10.64 -5.00
CA THR A 277 -2.72 -9.92 -5.31
C THR A 277 -1.65 -10.22 -4.27
N ALA A 278 -0.41 -9.90 -4.59
CA ALA A 278 0.69 -9.97 -3.65
C ALA A 278 1.72 -8.90 -3.98
N LEU A 279 2.50 -8.55 -2.97
CA LEU A 279 3.59 -7.61 -3.05
C LEU A 279 4.86 -8.35 -2.61
N VAL A 280 5.89 -8.25 -3.44
CA VAL A 280 7.10 -9.02 -3.31
C VAL A 280 8.27 -8.05 -3.23
N SER A 281 8.98 -8.08 -2.11
CA SER A 281 10.22 -7.32 -1.94
C SER A 281 11.39 -8.17 -2.42
N THR A 282 12.19 -7.63 -3.34
CA THR A 282 13.39 -8.29 -3.85
C THR A 282 14.59 -7.38 -3.72
N HIS A 283 15.74 -7.95 -3.37
CA HIS A 283 17.00 -7.21 -3.27
C HIS A 283 18.05 -7.82 -4.20
N ILE A 284 18.93 -6.96 -4.70
CA ILE A 284 20.08 -7.35 -5.51
C ILE A 284 21.30 -7.45 -4.59
N PHE A 285 22.01 -8.57 -4.69
CA PHE A 285 23.22 -8.87 -3.96
C PHE A 285 24.40 -8.98 -4.92
N HIS A 286 25.55 -8.49 -4.48
CA HIS A 286 26.84 -8.62 -5.15
C HIS A 286 27.83 -9.23 -4.18
N GLN A 287 28.42 -10.38 -4.55
CA GLN A 287 29.34 -11.15 -3.69
C GLN A 287 28.77 -11.49 -2.29
N GLY A 288 27.44 -11.64 -2.21
CA GLY A 288 26.73 -11.96 -0.97
C GLY A 288 26.35 -10.74 -0.12
N GLU A 289 26.76 -9.53 -0.49
CA GLU A 289 26.39 -8.28 0.17
C GLU A 289 25.24 -7.59 -0.58
N PRO A 290 24.23 -7.04 0.11
CA PRO A 290 23.14 -6.32 -0.54
C PRO A 290 23.65 -5.01 -1.13
N LEU A 291 23.24 -4.69 -2.35
CA LEU A 291 23.53 -3.42 -3.00
C LEU A 291 22.57 -2.34 -2.47
N ASP A 292 23.12 -1.21 -2.00
CA ASP A 292 22.33 -0.05 -1.57
C ASP A 292 21.95 0.81 -2.80
N TYR A 293 21.03 0.29 -3.62
CA TYR A 293 20.57 0.95 -4.83
C TYR A 293 19.12 0.58 -5.17
N GLY A 294 18.37 1.56 -5.67
CA GLY A 294 16.93 1.46 -5.89
C GLY A 294 16.15 1.95 -4.68
N ALA A 295 14.85 2.20 -4.84
CA ALA A 295 14.00 2.41 -3.68
C ALA A 295 14.02 1.10 -2.89
N GLN A 296 14.49 1.13 -1.63
CA GLN A 296 14.48 -0.02 -0.72
C GLN A 296 13.06 -0.60 -0.48
N ASP A 297 12.03 0.07 -1.04
CA ASP A 297 10.61 -0.22 -0.91
C ASP A 297 9.93 -0.49 -2.28
N GLU A 298 10.70 -0.80 -3.33
CA GLU A 298 10.13 -1.18 -4.63
C GLU A 298 9.58 -2.61 -4.55
N LEU A 299 8.25 -2.72 -4.55
CA LEU A 299 7.54 -3.97 -4.41
C LEU A 299 7.06 -4.43 -5.78
N ASP A 300 7.51 -5.61 -6.19
CA ASP A 300 6.99 -6.29 -7.35
C ASP A 300 5.54 -6.69 -7.08
N SER A 301 4.63 -6.21 -7.93
CA SER A 301 3.22 -6.60 -7.87
C SER A 301 3.05 -7.99 -8.50
N TRP A 302 2.38 -8.89 -7.81
CA TRP A 302 1.98 -10.19 -8.31
C TRP A 302 0.47 -10.35 -8.25
N VAL A 303 -0.11 -11.08 -9.20
CA VAL A 303 -1.55 -11.31 -9.29
C VAL A 303 -1.86 -12.77 -9.54
N ARG A 304 -2.90 -13.29 -8.89
CA ARG A 304 -3.40 -14.65 -9.08
C ARG A 304 -4.47 -14.67 -10.17
N ILE A 305 -4.17 -15.34 -11.27
CA ILE A 305 -5.06 -15.54 -12.43
C ILE A 305 -5.18 -17.04 -12.65
N ASP A 306 -6.42 -17.55 -12.69
CA ASP A 306 -6.74 -18.98 -12.88
C ASP A 306 -6.00 -19.94 -11.92
N GLY A 307 -5.73 -19.47 -10.69
CA GLY A 307 -5.07 -20.26 -9.64
C GLY A 307 -3.54 -20.25 -9.70
N GLU A 308 -2.94 -19.50 -10.63
CA GLU A 308 -1.49 -19.35 -10.76
C GLU A 308 -1.08 -17.88 -10.55
N TRP A 309 0.11 -17.65 -10.00
CA TRP A 309 0.62 -16.31 -9.71
C TRP A 309 1.43 -15.75 -10.88
N TRP A 310 1.30 -14.46 -11.17
CA TRP A 310 1.97 -13.80 -12.29
C TRP A 310 2.53 -12.46 -11.87
N ASN A 311 3.73 -12.13 -12.35
CA ASN A 311 4.32 -10.82 -12.13
C ASN A 311 3.55 -9.78 -12.95
N ASN A 312 2.98 -8.80 -12.26
CA ASN A 312 2.05 -7.81 -12.76
C ASN A 312 2.73 -6.44 -12.88
N VAL A 313 3.62 -6.33 -13.86
CA VAL A 313 4.25 -5.05 -14.21
C VAL A 313 3.45 -4.40 -15.33
N PRO A 314 3.03 -3.12 -15.18
CA PRO A 314 2.49 -2.37 -16.31
C PRO A 314 3.61 -2.09 -17.33
N PRO A 315 3.35 -2.20 -18.65
CA PRO A 315 4.34 -1.82 -19.65
C PRO A 315 4.71 -0.33 -19.50
N GLY A 316 6.00 -0.02 -19.60
CA GLY A 316 6.52 1.33 -19.46
C GLY A 316 6.14 2.23 -20.64
N PRO A 317 6.16 3.57 -20.46
CA PRO A 317 5.81 4.53 -21.52
C PRO A 317 6.81 4.52 -22.69
N GLU A 318 8.05 4.07 -22.48
CA GLU A 318 9.11 4.00 -23.51
C GLU A 318 9.59 2.57 -23.82
N GLY A 319 8.97 1.52 -23.25
CA GLY A 319 9.43 0.15 -23.44
C GLY A 319 8.83 -0.89 -22.52
N CYS A 320 9.51 -2.03 -22.44
CA CYS A 320 9.11 -3.21 -21.65
C CYS A 320 9.37 -3.06 -20.16
N VAL A 321 10.31 -2.22 -19.77
CA VAL A 321 10.80 -2.05 -18.39
C VAL A 321 11.10 -0.57 -18.20
N ASN A 322 10.77 -0.04 -17.03
CA ASN A 322 11.12 1.33 -16.63
C ASN A 322 12.58 1.42 -16.17
#